data_AF-A0A952MHX3-F1
#
_entry.id   AF-A0A952MHX3-F1
#
_cell.length_a   1.000
_cell.length_b   1.000
_cell.length_c   1.000
_cell.angle_alpha   90.00
_cell.angle_beta   90.00
_cell.angle_gamma   90.00
#
_symmetry.space_group_name_H-M   'P 1'
#
loop_
_entity.id
_entity.type
_entity.pdbx_description
1 polymer ?
#
loop_
_entity_poly.entity_id
_entity_poly.type
_entity_poly.pdbx_seq_one_letter_code
_entity_poly.pdbx_strand_id
1 'polypeptide(L)'
;MKKVFIPMIALFALALNADAQQAIVKKRHHQKRHMMEMAKQLQFTDAQKAQAKTINTDARKKMQELNKQDNITVKEMRSRKAAIEKERKTKMDGILTADQKNKLQQLKADRKAKREGQYVKHLDKMKTNLNLSDEQVAQLKEQHKANQAKAQKIKNNESLSREQKRMQLMALKSASKEQHKKIFTAEQLKKMQDLKKNRGNKQQAK
;
A
#
# COMPACT_ATOMS: atom_id res chain seq x y z
N MET A 1 -3.45 -61.71 14.39
CA MET A 1 -3.23 -61.16 13.02
C MET A 1 -4.32 -60.10 12.80
N LYS A 2 -4.11 -58.79 12.58
CA LYS A 2 -3.00 -57.98 12.06
C LYS A 2 -3.06 -56.59 12.73
N LYS A 3 -1.89 -55.94 12.83
CA LYS A 3 -1.62 -54.61 13.41
C LYS A 3 -2.25 -53.50 12.56
N VAL A 4 -2.74 -52.40 13.16
CA VAL A 4 -2.68 -51.05 12.54
C VAL A 4 -2.58 -49.91 13.58
N PHE A 5 -1.34 -49.44 13.74
CA PHE A 5 -0.85 -48.05 13.85
C PHE A 5 -1.72 -46.90 14.42
N ILE A 6 -1.21 -46.32 15.51
CA ILE A 6 -1.40 -44.93 15.94
C ILE A 6 -0.70 -43.98 14.94
N PRO A 7 -1.31 -42.86 14.54
CA PRO A 7 -0.56 -41.67 14.21
C PRO A 7 -0.88 -40.54 15.18
N MET A 8 0.16 -40.18 15.95
CA MET A 8 0.30 -38.89 16.61
C MET A 8 0.10 -37.78 15.57
N ILE A 9 -0.98 -37.01 15.68
CA ILE A 9 -1.06 -35.72 14.99
C ILE A 9 -0.13 -34.79 15.76
N ALA A 10 1.09 -34.67 15.23
CA ALA A 10 2.03 -33.64 15.60
C ALA A 10 1.33 -32.28 15.46
N LEU A 11 1.09 -31.62 16.60
CA LEU A 11 0.85 -30.19 16.69
C LEU A 11 2.06 -29.51 16.02
N PHE A 12 1.93 -29.19 14.73
CA PHE A 12 2.82 -28.26 14.05
C PHE A 12 2.59 -26.91 14.70
N ALA A 13 3.36 -26.64 15.75
CA ALA A 13 3.56 -25.30 16.26
C ALA A 13 4.02 -24.46 15.06
N LEU A 14 3.16 -23.55 14.60
CA LEU A 14 3.58 -22.41 13.80
C LEU A 14 4.52 -21.59 14.70
N ALA A 15 5.80 -21.96 14.69
CA ALA A 15 6.89 -21.13 15.17
C ALA A 15 6.88 -19.88 14.29
N LEU A 16 6.08 -18.89 14.69
CA LEU A 16 6.17 -17.55 14.15
C LEU A 16 7.52 -17.00 14.60
N ASN A 17 8.50 -17.08 13.70
CA ASN A 17 9.82 -16.47 13.88
C ASN A 17 9.63 -15.06 14.46
N ALA A 18 10.37 -14.74 15.53
CA ALA A 18 10.29 -13.46 16.24
C ALA A 18 10.41 -12.25 15.29
N ASP A 19 11.09 -12.41 14.15
CA ASP A 19 11.20 -11.41 13.09
C ASP A 19 9.88 -11.03 12.41
N ALA A 20 8.97 -11.99 12.21
CA ALA A 20 7.65 -11.71 11.63
C ALA A 20 6.79 -10.91 12.62
N GLN A 21 6.86 -11.22 13.91
CA GLN A 21 6.19 -10.46 14.97
C GLN A 21 6.81 -9.06 15.13
N GLN A 22 8.14 -8.93 15.13
CA GLN A 22 8.82 -7.63 15.16
C GLN A 22 8.52 -6.78 13.93
N ALA A 23 8.45 -7.36 12.72
CA ALA A 23 8.08 -6.64 11.51
C ALA A 23 6.62 -6.15 11.55
N ILE A 24 5.70 -6.95 12.09
CA ILE A 24 4.29 -6.57 12.30
C ILE A 24 4.20 -5.42 13.33
N VAL A 25 4.93 -5.51 14.44
CA VAL A 25 4.97 -4.48 15.49
C VAL A 25 5.57 -3.17 14.97
N LYS A 26 6.73 -3.21 14.29
CA LYS A 26 7.35 -2.04 13.64
C LYS A 26 6.41 -1.39 12.62
N LYS A 27 5.71 -2.19 11.80
CA LYS A 27 4.73 -1.69 10.82
C LYS A 27 3.51 -1.04 11.49
N ARG A 28 3.00 -1.62 12.58
CA ARG A 28 1.91 -1.04 13.39
C ARG A 28 2.33 0.30 14.04
N HIS A 29 3.53 0.38 14.61
CA HIS A 29 4.05 1.63 15.18
C HIS A 29 4.17 2.74 14.14
N HIS A 30 4.67 2.43 12.94
CA HIS A 30 4.78 3.41 11.86
C HIS A 30 3.42 3.92 11.38
N GLN A 31 2.42 3.04 11.25
CA GLN A 31 1.05 3.44 10.91
C GLN A 31 0.42 4.35 11.97
N LYS A 32 0.59 4.03 13.26
CA LYS A 32 0.04 4.82 14.36
C LYS A 32 0.63 6.24 14.36
N ARG A 33 1.93 6.36 14.11
CA ARG A 33 2.62 7.67 14.04
C ARG A 33 2.09 8.52 12.89
N HIS A 34 1.93 7.94 11.70
CA HIS A 34 1.37 8.67 10.55
C HIS A 34 -0.06 9.16 10.77
N MET A 35 -0.90 8.38 11.44
CA MET A 35 -2.28 8.79 11.78
C MET A 35 -2.28 9.94 12.79
N MET A 36 -1.40 9.89 13.80
CA MET A 36 -1.28 10.93 14.81
C MET A 36 -0.82 12.27 14.20
N GLU A 37 0.16 12.26 13.29
CA GLU A 37 0.62 13.48 12.62
C GLU A 37 -0.49 14.11 11.76
N MET A 38 -1.28 13.30 11.04
CA MET A 38 -2.43 13.82 10.29
C MET A 38 -3.48 14.43 11.21
N ALA A 39 -3.78 13.78 12.35
CA ALA A 39 -4.74 14.28 13.32
C ALA A 39 -4.32 15.62 13.93
N LYS A 40 -3.02 15.79 14.22
CA LYS A 40 -2.46 17.06 14.68
C LYS A 40 -2.62 18.16 13.63
N GLN A 41 -2.35 17.87 12.37
CA GLN A 41 -2.44 18.84 11.27
C GLN A 41 -3.87 19.27 10.93
N LEU A 42 -4.87 18.43 11.21
CA LEU A 42 -6.27 18.72 10.92
C LEU A 42 -7.04 19.29 12.12
N GLN A 43 -6.43 19.33 13.31
CA GLN A 43 -7.00 19.92 14.53
C GLN A 43 -8.45 19.50 14.77
N PHE A 44 -8.69 18.19 14.83
CA PHE A 44 -10.03 17.67 15.09
C PHE A 44 -10.58 18.11 16.45
N THR A 45 -11.82 18.58 16.48
CA THR A 45 -12.54 18.88 17.73
C THR A 45 -12.90 17.60 18.47
N ASP A 46 -13.21 17.69 19.76
CA ASP A 46 -13.58 16.51 20.54
C ASP A 46 -14.92 15.92 20.08
N ALA A 47 -15.86 16.77 19.63
CA ALA A 47 -17.08 16.33 18.98
C ALA A 47 -16.80 15.52 17.69
N GLN A 48 -15.90 16.00 16.84
CA GLN A 48 -15.49 15.27 15.63
C GLN A 48 -14.81 13.95 15.96
N LYS A 49 -13.95 13.90 16.99
CA LYS A 49 -13.31 12.66 17.46
C LYS A 49 -14.34 11.65 17.98
N ALA A 50 -15.34 12.12 18.73
CA ALA A 50 -16.42 11.28 19.23
C ALA A 50 -17.25 10.68 18.09
N GLN A 51 -17.66 11.52 17.13
CA GLN A 51 -18.36 11.06 15.92
C GLN A 51 -17.52 10.07 15.11
N ALA A 52 -16.22 10.35 14.93
CA ALA A 52 -15.32 9.45 14.24
C ALA A 52 -15.22 8.07 14.94
N LYS A 53 -15.18 8.05 16.28
CA LYS A 53 -15.17 6.81 17.07
C LYS A 53 -16.45 6.02 16.87
N THR A 54 -17.61 6.66 16.87
CA THR A 54 -18.90 6.01 16.60
C THR A 54 -18.93 5.40 15.21
N ILE A 55 -18.62 6.18 14.17
CA ILE A 55 -18.60 5.71 12.77
C ILE A 55 -17.67 4.51 12.59
N ASN A 56 -16.48 4.54 13.19
CA ASN A 56 -15.52 3.43 13.10
C ASN A 56 -15.99 2.20 13.88
N THR A 57 -16.65 2.38 15.01
CA THR A 57 -17.21 1.29 15.82
C THR A 57 -18.34 0.59 15.07
N ASP A 58 -19.25 1.35 14.46
CA ASP A 58 -20.36 0.81 13.68
C ASP A 58 -19.87 0.04 12.46
N ALA A 59 -18.92 0.60 11.71
CA ALA A 59 -18.32 -0.10 10.59
C ALA A 59 -17.60 -1.38 11.00
N ARG A 60 -16.95 -1.39 12.18
CA ARG A 60 -16.32 -2.59 12.74
C ARG A 60 -17.35 -3.65 13.11
N LYS A 61 -18.47 -3.27 13.72
CA LYS A 61 -19.58 -4.19 14.04
C LYS A 61 -20.16 -4.81 12.77
N LYS A 62 -20.51 -3.99 11.77
CA LYS A 62 -20.97 -4.47 10.45
C LYS A 62 -19.99 -5.44 9.79
N MET A 63 -18.68 -5.17 9.91
CA MET A 63 -17.65 -6.05 9.38
C MET A 63 -17.55 -7.37 10.15
N GLN A 64 -17.70 -7.35 11.48
CA GLN A 64 -17.70 -8.55 12.31
C GLN A 64 -18.91 -9.43 12.01
N GLU A 65 -20.11 -8.84 11.92
CA GLU A 65 -21.34 -9.54 11.53
C GLU A 65 -21.22 -10.17 10.14
N LEU A 66 -20.71 -9.42 9.16
CA LEU A 66 -20.47 -9.94 7.81
C LEU A 66 -19.49 -11.13 7.81
N ASN A 67 -18.46 -11.11 8.65
CA ASN A 67 -17.48 -12.20 8.73
C ASN A 67 -18.01 -13.44 9.46
N LYS A 68 -19.13 -13.35 10.20
CA LYS A 68 -19.81 -14.50 10.82
C LYS A 68 -20.80 -15.20 9.87
N GLN A 69 -21.03 -14.63 8.68
CA GLN A 69 -21.93 -15.24 7.71
C GLN A 69 -21.18 -16.33 6.94
N ASP A 70 -21.51 -17.59 7.22
CA ASP A 70 -20.84 -18.74 6.60
C ASP A 70 -21.43 -19.10 5.23
N ASN A 71 -22.67 -18.68 4.96
CA ASN A 71 -23.41 -19.02 3.74
C ASN A 71 -23.37 -17.93 2.66
N ILE A 72 -22.25 -17.21 2.52
CA ILE A 72 -22.10 -16.17 1.48
C ILE A 72 -20.97 -16.48 0.53
N THR A 73 -21.17 -16.15 -0.75
CA THR A 73 -20.10 -16.28 -1.74
C THR A 73 -18.98 -15.27 -1.48
N VAL A 74 -17.77 -15.60 -1.94
CA VAL A 74 -16.62 -14.68 -1.87
C VAL A 74 -16.92 -13.34 -2.58
N LYS A 75 -17.63 -13.38 -3.71
CA LYS A 75 -18.03 -12.19 -4.48
C LYS A 75 -18.95 -11.29 -3.65
N GLU A 76 -19.94 -11.88 -2.99
CA GLU A 76 -20.89 -11.16 -2.16
C GLU A 76 -20.24 -10.59 -0.90
N MET A 77 -19.42 -11.39 -0.21
CA MET A 77 -18.63 -10.92 0.93
C MET A 77 -17.81 -9.68 0.56
N ARG A 78 -17.13 -9.71 -0.59
CA ARG A 78 -16.32 -8.57 -1.07
C ARG A 78 -17.17 -7.34 -1.39
N SER A 79 -18.33 -7.53 -2.03
CA SER A 79 -19.27 -6.44 -2.34
C SER A 79 -19.77 -5.76 -1.06
N ARG A 80 -20.23 -6.55 -0.08
CA ARG A 80 -20.68 -6.05 1.23
C ARG A 80 -19.56 -5.33 1.98
N LYS A 81 -18.33 -5.86 1.97
CA LYS A 81 -17.14 -5.16 2.53
C LYS A 81 -16.90 -3.81 1.86
N ALA A 82 -17.02 -3.74 0.53
CA ALA A 82 -16.83 -2.49 -0.21
C ALA A 82 -17.91 -1.45 0.14
N ALA A 83 -19.17 -1.89 0.29
CA ALA A 83 -20.27 -1.03 0.71
C ALA A 83 -20.04 -0.45 2.12
N ILE A 84 -19.66 -1.29 3.10
CA ILE A 84 -19.34 -0.84 4.47
C ILE A 84 -18.22 0.21 4.47
N GLU A 85 -17.15 -0.01 3.71
CA GLU A 85 -16.05 0.96 3.62
C GLU A 85 -16.45 2.25 2.90
N LYS A 86 -17.31 2.18 1.87
CA LYS A 86 -17.84 3.36 1.18
C LYS A 86 -18.70 4.19 2.14
N GLU A 87 -19.63 3.56 2.86
CA GLU A 87 -20.47 4.21 3.87
C GLU A 87 -19.61 4.88 4.95
N ARG A 88 -18.67 4.13 5.54
CA ARG A 88 -17.76 4.63 6.57
C ARG A 88 -16.98 5.84 6.07
N LYS A 89 -16.47 5.79 4.85
CA LYS A 89 -15.75 6.91 4.23
C LYS A 89 -16.64 8.13 4.05
N THR A 90 -17.83 7.98 3.47
CA THR A 90 -18.77 9.10 3.27
C THR A 90 -19.10 9.78 4.60
N LYS A 91 -19.41 8.99 5.65
CA LYS A 91 -19.67 9.53 6.99
C LYS A 91 -18.45 10.27 7.55
N MET A 92 -17.25 9.72 7.37
CA MET A 92 -16.02 10.35 7.85
C MET A 92 -15.64 11.63 7.08
N ASP A 93 -15.93 11.70 5.79
CA ASP A 93 -15.74 12.92 4.99
C ASP A 93 -16.78 13.99 5.37
N GLY A 94 -17.95 13.56 5.87
CA GLY A 94 -19.03 14.43 6.35
C GLY A 94 -18.75 15.15 7.66
N ILE A 95 -17.89 14.61 8.53
CA ILE A 95 -17.54 15.27 9.80
C ILE A 95 -16.49 16.39 9.65
N LEU A 96 -15.87 16.51 8.47
CA LEU A 96 -14.84 17.51 8.20
C LEU A 96 -15.44 18.87 7.84
N THR A 97 -14.87 19.94 8.41
CA THR A 97 -15.18 21.31 7.99
C THR A 97 -14.62 21.61 6.59
N ALA A 98 -15.08 22.70 5.97
CA ALA A 98 -14.55 23.17 4.68
C ALA A 98 -13.03 23.41 4.76
N ASP A 99 -12.57 24.08 5.81
CA ASP A 99 -11.14 24.37 6.02
C ASP A 99 -10.31 23.09 6.20
N GLN A 100 -10.83 22.10 6.93
CA GLN A 100 -10.17 20.81 7.08
C GLN A 100 -10.10 20.03 5.75
N LYS A 101 -11.14 20.13 4.91
CA LYS A 101 -11.13 19.55 3.56
C LYS A 101 -10.06 20.22 2.68
N ASN A 102 -9.96 21.55 2.73
CA ASN A 102 -8.93 22.31 2.02
C ASN A 102 -7.53 21.93 2.51
N LYS A 103 -7.34 21.84 3.84
CA LYS A 103 -6.06 21.40 4.42
C LYS A 103 -5.69 19.98 3.98
N LEU A 104 -6.66 19.08 3.93
CA LEU A 104 -6.43 17.72 3.46
C LEU A 104 -6.01 17.68 1.97
N GLN A 105 -6.57 18.55 1.13
CA GLN A 105 -6.14 18.68 -0.27
C GLN A 105 -4.70 19.22 -0.37
N GLN A 106 -4.36 20.24 0.41
CA GLN A 106 -2.99 20.77 0.48
C GLN A 106 -2.00 19.68 0.91
N LEU A 107 -2.29 18.96 1.99
CA LEU A 107 -1.44 17.86 2.47
C LEU A 107 -1.28 16.74 1.43
N LYS A 108 -2.31 16.47 0.61
CA LYS A 108 -2.21 15.52 -0.51
C LYS A 108 -1.27 16.04 -1.60
N ALA A 109 -1.35 17.33 -1.94
CA ALA A 109 -0.46 17.98 -2.90
C ALA A 109 0.99 17.97 -2.41
N ASP A 110 1.24 18.34 -1.15
CA ASP A 110 2.57 18.34 -0.55
C ASP A 110 3.20 16.94 -0.55
N ARG A 111 2.40 15.92 -0.20
CA ARG A 111 2.85 14.52 -0.27
C ARG A 111 3.12 14.06 -1.70
N LYS A 112 2.41 14.61 -2.70
CA LYS A 112 2.71 14.35 -4.12
C LYS A 112 4.04 14.99 -4.49
N ALA A 113 4.23 16.27 -4.20
CA ALA A 113 5.48 17.00 -4.46
C ALA A 113 6.68 16.34 -3.78
N LYS A 114 6.55 15.96 -2.50
CA LYS A 114 7.60 15.24 -1.76
C LYS A 114 7.96 13.90 -2.42
N ARG A 115 6.97 13.14 -2.90
CA ARG A 115 7.22 11.88 -3.61
C ARG A 115 7.92 12.11 -4.95
N GLU A 116 7.58 13.18 -5.67
CA GLU A 116 8.30 13.56 -6.89
C GLU A 116 9.74 13.95 -6.60
N GLY A 117 9.98 14.77 -5.57
CA GLY A 117 11.34 15.12 -5.15
C GLY A 117 12.17 13.91 -4.72
N GLN A 118 11.55 12.94 -4.03
CA GLN A 118 12.21 11.68 -3.68
C GLN A 118 12.51 10.82 -4.92
N TYR A 119 11.61 10.79 -5.89
CA TYR A 119 11.82 10.11 -7.16
C TYR A 119 13.01 10.72 -7.92
N VAL A 120 13.07 12.04 -8.05
CA VAL A 120 14.20 12.74 -8.70
C VAL A 120 15.52 12.40 -8.01
N LYS A 121 15.59 12.50 -6.67
CA LYS A 121 16.79 12.12 -5.92
C LYS A 121 17.18 10.65 -6.11
N HIS A 122 16.21 9.75 -6.25
CA HIS A 122 16.49 8.33 -6.53
C HIS A 122 17.02 8.13 -7.95
N LEU A 123 16.43 8.84 -8.92
CA LEU A 123 16.84 8.81 -10.31
C LEU A 123 18.26 9.38 -10.48
N ASP A 124 18.61 10.47 -9.81
CA ASP A 124 19.97 11.05 -9.86
C ASP A 124 21.01 10.06 -9.33
N LYS A 125 20.72 9.42 -8.18
CA LYS A 125 21.56 8.34 -7.66
C LYS A 125 21.66 7.16 -8.62
N MET A 126 20.58 6.84 -9.32
CA MET A 126 20.58 5.74 -10.30
C MET A 126 21.40 6.12 -11.53
N LYS A 127 21.31 7.38 -12.00
CA LYS A 127 22.11 7.93 -13.09
C LYS A 127 23.60 7.74 -12.80
N THR A 128 24.07 8.16 -11.64
CA THR A 128 25.48 8.00 -11.25
C THR A 128 25.87 6.53 -11.04
N ASN A 129 25.05 5.73 -10.34
CA ASN A 129 25.42 4.36 -10.02
C ASN A 129 25.44 3.43 -11.25
N LEU A 130 24.59 3.69 -12.25
CA LEU A 130 24.48 2.88 -13.46
C LEU A 130 25.05 3.56 -14.71
N ASN A 131 25.64 4.75 -14.57
CA ASN A 131 26.12 5.58 -15.67
C ASN A 131 25.05 5.73 -16.77
N LEU A 132 23.83 6.13 -16.39
CA LEU A 132 22.74 6.28 -17.35
C LEU A 132 22.98 7.47 -18.27
N SER A 133 22.65 7.30 -19.56
CA SER A 133 22.64 8.42 -20.51
C SER A 133 21.49 9.39 -20.21
N ASP A 134 21.58 10.61 -20.73
CA ASP A 134 20.51 11.60 -20.59
C ASP A 134 19.21 11.15 -21.26
N GLU A 135 19.31 10.42 -22.37
CA GLU A 135 18.17 9.80 -23.05
C GLU A 135 17.47 8.76 -22.16
N GLN A 136 18.24 7.86 -21.52
CA GLN A 136 17.69 6.89 -20.58
C GLN A 136 16.99 7.57 -19.41
N VAL A 137 17.57 8.65 -18.88
CA VAL A 137 16.98 9.46 -17.80
C VAL A 137 15.69 10.13 -18.25
N ALA A 138 15.63 10.66 -19.47
CA ALA A 138 14.42 11.26 -20.05
C ALA A 138 13.31 10.21 -20.19
N GLN A 139 13.61 9.04 -20.76
CA GLN A 139 12.66 7.92 -20.89
C GLN A 139 12.11 7.47 -19.54
N LEU A 140 12.95 7.38 -18.51
CA LEU A 140 12.53 7.02 -17.15
C LEU A 140 11.56 8.04 -16.56
N LYS A 141 11.83 9.34 -16.72
CA LYS A 141 10.95 10.42 -16.26
C LYS A 141 9.61 10.40 -16.96
N GLU A 142 9.60 10.20 -18.27
CA GLU A 142 8.37 10.09 -19.07
C GLU A 142 7.54 8.87 -18.64
N GLN A 143 8.18 7.70 -18.53
CA GLN A 143 7.53 6.47 -18.10
C GLN A 143 6.92 6.62 -16.69
N HIS A 144 7.61 7.28 -15.76
CA HIS A 144 7.11 7.57 -14.42
C HIS A 144 5.86 8.47 -14.46
N LYS A 145 5.90 9.58 -15.22
CA LYS A 145 4.75 10.48 -15.40
C LYS A 145 3.55 9.75 -16.01
N ALA A 146 3.78 8.98 -17.07
CA ALA A 146 2.74 8.21 -17.75
C ALA A 146 2.09 7.18 -16.80
N ASN A 147 2.90 6.45 -16.04
CA ASN A 147 2.40 5.46 -15.08
C ASN A 147 1.67 6.11 -13.90
N GLN A 148 2.13 7.28 -13.43
CA GLN A 148 1.40 8.05 -12.43
C GLN A 148 0.01 8.45 -12.95
N ALA A 149 -0.08 8.96 -14.18
CA ALA A 149 -1.34 9.34 -14.80
C ALA A 149 -2.29 8.14 -14.95
N LYS A 150 -1.80 7.00 -15.46
CA LYS A 150 -2.57 5.75 -15.57
C LYS A 150 -3.06 5.27 -14.21
N ALA A 151 -2.19 5.26 -13.20
CA ALA A 151 -2.56 4.86 -11.84
C ALA A 151 -3.62 5.80 -11.22
N GLN A 152 -3.56 7.09 -11.51
CA GLN A 152 -4.54 8.06 -11.03
C GLN A 152 -5.91 7.85 -11.70
N LYS A 153 -5.94 7.62 -13.02
CA LYS A 153 -7.17 7.27 -13.75
C LYS A 153 -7.84 6.03 -13.14
N ILE A 154 -7.09 4.96 -12.87
CA ILE A 154 -7.63 3.73 -12.26
C ILE A 154 -8.20 4.01 -10.86
N LYS A 155 -7.48 4.78 -10.02
CA LYS A 155 -7.93 5.07 -8.64
C LYS A 155 -9.22 5.88 -8.61
N ASN A 156 -9.33 6.86 -9.50
CA ASN A 156 -10.46 7.78 -9.56
C ASN A 156 -11.66 7.23 -10.34
N ASN A 157 -11.50 6.13 -11.09
CA ASN A 157 -12.60 5.58 -11.86
C ASN A 157 -13.71 5.02 -10.97
N GLU A 158 -14.89 5.63 -10.96
CA GLU A 158 -16.00 5.24 -10.09
C GLU A 158 -16.74 3.99 -10.55
N SER A 159 -16.65 3.63 -11.84
CA SER A 159 -17.28 2.41 -12.38
C SER A 159 -16.51 1.13 -11.99
N LEU A 160 -15.25 1.27 -11.56
CA LEU A 160 -14.46 0.12 -11.13
C LEU A 160 -14.68 -0.20 -9.65
N SER A 161 -14.96 -1.47 -9.39
CA SER A 161 -14.88 -2.02 -8.04
C SER A 161 -13.46 -1.91 -7.48
N ARG A 162 -13.33 -1.96 -6.15
CA ARG A 162 -12.01 -1.97 -5.49
C ARG A 162 -11.10 -3.09 -5.99
N GLU A 163 -11.69 -4.25 -6.32
CA GLU A 163 -10.96 -5.39 -6.86
C GLU A 163 -10.47 -5.13 -8.27
N GLN A 164 -11.33 -4.62 -9.16
CA GLN A 164 -10.94 -4.25 -10.52
C GLN A 164 -9.83 -3.19 -10.49
N LYS A 165 -9.93 -2.18 -9.63
CA LYS A 165 -8.85 -1.20 -9.43
C LYS A 165 -7.55 -1.86 -9.00
N ARG A 166 -7.61 -2.80 -8.05
CA ARG A 166 -6.42 -3.52 -7.58
C ARG A 166 -5.79 -4.35 -8.69
N MET A 167 -6.59 -5.10 -9.44
CA MET A 167 -6.11 -5.91 -10.57
C MET A 167 -5.45 -5.03 -11.64
N GLN A 168 -6.10 -3.95 -12.04
CA GLN A 168 -5.54 -3.03 -13.04
C GLN A 168 -4.27 -2.33 -12.55
N LEU A 169 -4.19 -1.95 -11.26
CA LEU A 169 -2.96 -1.40 -10.69
C LEU A 169 -1.82 -2.43 -10.62
N MET A 170 -2.13 -3.70 -10.36
CA MET A 170 -1.15 -4.79 -10.39
C MET A 170 -0.65 -5.03 -11.81
N ALA A 171 -1.55 -5.11 -12.79
CA ALA A 171 -1.20 -5.23 -14.20
C ALA A 171 -0.32 -4.05 -14.67
N LEU A 172 -0.71 -2.81 -14.33
CA LEU A 172 0.08 -1.61 -14.61
C LEU A 172 1.48 -1.69 -13.99
N LYS A 173 1.59 -2.19 -12.75
CA LYS A 173 2.88 -2.35 -12.08
C LYS A 173 3.77 -3.39 -12.77
N SER A 174 3.21 -4.53 -13.18
CA SER A 174 3.95 -5.57 -13.90
C SER A 174 4.43 -5.07 -15.26
N ALA A 175 3.53 -4.49 -16.06
CA ALA A 175 3.86 -3.91 -17.36
C ALA A 175 4.91 -2.78 -17.23
N SER A 176 4.77 -1.91 -16.23
CA SER A 176 5.76 -0.87 -15.95
C SER A 176 7.12 -1.45 -15.63
N LYS A 177 7.21 -2.54 -14.87
CA LYS A 177 8.48 -3.18 -14.53
C LYS A 177 9.18 -3.74 -15.77
N GLU A 178 8.43 -4.32 -16.69
CA GLU A 178 8.97 -4.84 -17.95
C GLU A 178 9.46 -3.72 -18.86
N GLN A 179 8.64 -2.69 -19.07
CA GLN A 179 9.02 -1.49 -19.82
C GLN A 179 10.26 -0.81 -19.22
N HIS A 180 10.33 -0.72 -17.89
CA HIS A 180 11.45 -0.12 -17.19
C HIS A 180 12.75 -0.88 -17.46
N LYS A 181 12.72 -2.22 -17.52
CA LYS A 181 13.92 -3.02 -17.83
C LYS A 181 14.46 -2.75 -19.24
N LYS A 182 13.58 -2.46 -20.21
CA LYS A 182 13.96 -2.24 -21.62
C LYS A 182 14.78 -0.96 -21.83
N ILE A 183 14.75 -0.03 -20.88
CA ILE A 183 15.54 1.22 -20.95
C ILE A 183 17.02 0.95 -20.67
N PHE A 184 17.35 -0.11 -19.94
CA PHE A 184 18.73 -0.39 -19.50
C PHE A 184 19.43 -1.38 -20.42
N THR A 185 20.75 -1.25 -20.51
CA THR A 185 21.60 -2.25 -21.15
C THR A 185 21.72 -3.51 -20.27
N ALA A 186 22.16 -4.62 -20.86
CA ALA A 186 22.38 -5.86 -20.12
C ALA A 186 23.38 -5.68 -18.95
N GLU A 187 24.44 -4.90 -19.16
CA GLU A 187 25.43 -4.57 -18.14
C GLU A 187 24.84 -3.75 -16.98
N GLN A 188 24.04 -2.74 -17.29
CA GLN A 188 23.35 -1.92 -16.28
C GLN A 188 22.36 -2.76 -15.46
N LEU A 189 21.64 -3.69 -16.10
CA LEU A 189 20.76 -4.63 -15.43
C LEU A 189 21.53 -5.55 -14.47
N LYS A 190 22.70 -6.07 -14.89
CA LYS A 190 23.58 -6.89 -14.03
C LYS A 190 24.07 -6.08 -12.83
N LYS A 191 24.60 -4.88 -13.06
CA LYS A 191 25.06 -3.97 -12.00
C LYS A 191 23.96 -3.65 -10.98
N MET A 192 22.72 -3.44 -11.45
CA MET A 192 21.58 -3.24 -10.56
C MET A 192 21.27 -4.48 -9.69
N GLN A 193 21.38 -5.69 -10.24
CA GLN A 193 21.20 -6.93 -9.47
C GLN A 193 22.28 -7.08 -8.40
N ASP A 194 23.52 -6.79 -8.73
CA ASP A 194 24.65 -6.91 -7.79
C ASP A 194 24.55 -5.87 -6.66
N LEU A 195 24.19 -4.62 -6.98
CA LEU A 195 23.89 -3.59 -5.98
C LEU A 195 22.76 -4.02 -5.03
N LYS A 196 21.75 -4.74 -5.55
CA LYS A 196 20.66 -5.27 -4.72
C LYS A 196 21.13 -6.38 -3.79
N LYS A 197 21.94 -7.33 -4.28
CA LYS A 197 22.54 -8.41 -3.46
C LYS A 197 23.41 -7.82 -2.34
N ASN A 198 24.27 -6.86 -2.66
CA ASN A 198 25.15 -6.21 -1.71
C ASN A 198 24.40 -5.46 -0.59
N ARG A 199 23.22 -4.90 -0.89
CA ARG A 199 22.34 -4.31 0.13
C ARG A 199 21.67 -5.36 1.02
N GLY A 200 21.30 -6.52 0.47
CA GLY A 200 20.77 -7.64 1.24
C GLY A 200 21.80 -8.17 2.24
N ASN A 201 23.02 -8.41 1.78
CA ASN A 201 24.11 -8.95 2.61
C ASN A 201 24.49 -7.97 3.74
N LYS A 202 24.53 -6.66 3.47
CA LYS A 202 24.78 -5.63 4.51
C LYS A 202 23.65 -5.49 5.55
N GLN A 203 22.43 -5.93 5.23
CA GLN A 203 21.31 -5.94 6.18
C GLN A 203 21.30 -7.21 7.05
N GLN A 204 21.93 -8.30 6.58
CA GLN A 204 22.07 -9.55 7.33
C GLN A 204 23.30 -9.56 8.25
N ALA A 205 24.32 -8.76 7.94
CA ALA A 205 25.54 -8.63 8.73
C ALA A 205 25.47 -7.55 9.84
N LYS A 206 24.30 -6.97 10.10
CA LYS A 206 24.03 -5.99 11.16
C LYS A 206 22.95 -6.53 12.08
#